data_AF-G3VYV9-F1
#
_entry.id   AF-G3VYV9-F1
#
_cell.length_a   1.000
_cell.length_b   1.000
_cell.length_c   1.000
_cell.angle_alpha   90.00
_cell.angle_beta   90.00
_cell.angle_gamma   90.00
#
_symmetry.space_group_name_H-M   'P 1'
#
loop_
_entity.id
_entity.type
_entity.pdbx_description
1 polymer ?
#
loop_
_entity_poly.entity_id
_entity_poly.type
_entity_poly.pdbx_seq_one_letter_code
_entity_poly.pdbx_strand_id
1 'polypeptide(L)'
;MGQCIRHPMTWEELEEYQALTFLTRNEILCIHDTFCKLCPRGKYYKEATLTMDQISSLPALRQVNPFRDRICRVFSHDDVFSFEDVLGMASVFSAQACPSLKIEYAFRIYADINENGFIDEDDLQCIIQRLLNTTDVGDDLLKNLTKHILGESDLDNDHMLSFAEFEHAMSKSPDFMNSFRIHSWGL
;
A
#
# COMPACT_ATOMS: atom_id res chain seq x y z
N MET A 1 -26.32 -24.54 -0.75
CA MET A 1 -24.92 -24.80 -0.36
C MET A 1 -24.15 -25.13 -1.63
N GLY A 2 -23.26 -24.27 -2.10
CA GLY A 2 -22.51 -24.50 -3.34
C GLY A 2 -21.18 -23.78 -3.23
N GLN A 3 -20.12 -24.55 -2.96
CA GLN A 3 -18.76 -24.07 -2.75
C GLN A 3 -18.14 -23.67 -4.10
N CYS A 4 -17.30 -22.62 -4.09
CA CYS A 4 -16.34 -22.38 -5.17
C CYS A 4 -15.53 -23.66 -5.41
N ILE A 5 -15.16 -23.92 -6.67
CA ILE A 5 -14.25 -25.01 -7.01
C ILE A 5 -12.92 -24.67 -6.33
N ARG A 6 -12.63 -25.29 -5.18
CA ARG A 6 -11.33 -25.20 -4.50
C ARG A 6 -10.30 -25.87 -5.42
N HIS A 7 -9.78 -25.14 -6.40
CA HIS A 7 -8.57 -25.58 -7.07
C HIS A 7 -7.45 -25.44 -6.03
N PRO A 8 -6.79 -26.56 -5.66
CA PRO A 8 -5.58 -26.46 -4.86
C PRO A 8 -4.52 -25.80 -5.74
N MET A 9 -4.00 -24.66 -5.27
CA MET A 9 -2.78 -24.07 -5.83
C MET A 9 -1.69 -25.15 -5.90
N THR A 10 -1.04 -25.28 -7.05
CA THR A 10 0.04 -26.28 -7.18
C THR A 10 1.28 -25.84 -6.40
N TRP A 11 2.14 -26.80 -6.08
CA TRP A 11 3.41 -26.50 -5.42
C TRP A 11 4.30 -25.59 -6.28
N GLU A 12 4.26 -25.77 -7.61
CA GLU A 12 5.00 -24.95 -8.57
C GLU A 12 4.52 -23.49 -8.54
N GLU A 13 3.20 -23.26 -8.57
CA GLU A 13 2.63 -21.91 -8.47
C GLU A 13 2.95 -21.25 -7.13
N LEU A 14 2.89 -22.02 -6.04
CA LEU A 14 3.22 -21.54 -4.71
C LEU A 14 4.70 -21.12 -4.62
N GLU A 15 5.60 -21.89 -5.22
CA GLU A 15 7.03 -21.53 -5.30
C GLU A 15 7.27 -20.31 -6.20
N GLU A 16 6.57 -20.19 -7.33
CA GLU A 16 6.62 -18.99 -8.17
C GLU A 16 6.16 -17.76 -7.41
N TYR A 17 4.98 -17.79 -6.77
CA TYR A 17 4.49 -16.65 -6.00
C TYR A 17 5.40 -16.33 -4.81
N GLN A 18 5.97 -17.34 -4.16
CA GLN A 18 6.93 -17.11 -3.08
C GLN A 18 8.26 -16.52 -3.59
N ALA A 19 8.67 -16.84 -4.82
CA ALA A 19 9.86 -16.26 -5.43
C ALA A 19 9.63 -14.82 -5.92
N LEU A 20 8.39 -14.50 -6.30
CA LEU A 20 7.98 -13.19 -6.83
C LEU A 20 7.48 -12.23 -5.74
N THR A 21 7.23 -12.70 -4.52
CA THR A 21 6.69 -11.91 -3.41
C THR A 21 7.51 -12.07 -2.14
N PHE A 22 7.40 -11.11 -1.22
CA PHE A 22 8.03 -11.17 0.10
C PHE A 22 7.12 -11.88 1.13
N LEU A 23 6.34 -12.85 0.67
CA LEU A 23 5.34 -13.57 1.47
C LEU A 23 5.78 -15.02 1.72
N THR A 24 5.40 -15.54 2.87
CA THR A 24 5.59 -16.96 3.19
C THR A 24 4.52 -17.81 2.53
N ARG A 25 4.81 -19.11 2.34
CA ARG A 25 3.85 -20.10 1.83
C ARG A 25 2.51 -20.06 2.55
N ASN A 26 2.54 -19.90 3.88
CA ASN A 26 1.32 -19.86 4.69
C ASN A 26 0.51 -18.58 4.42
N GLU A 27 1.15 -17.44 4.23
CA GLU A 27 0.48 -16.19 3.89
C GLU A 27 -0.17 -16.27 2.51
N ILE A 28 0.55 -16.80 1.52
CA ILE A 28 0.03 -17.01 0.16
C ILE A 28 -1.21 -17.92 0.18
N LEU A 29 -1.14 -19.05 0.92
CA LEU A 29 -2.27 -19.96 1.06
C LEU A 29 -3.46 -19.31 1.77
N CYS A 30 -3.21 -18.47 2.78
CA CYS A 30 -4.26 -17.75 3.51
C CYS A 30 -4.94 -16.71 2.61
N ILE A 31 -4.16 -15.95 1.84
CA ILE A 31 -4.67 -14.98 0.86
C ILE A 31 -5.48 -15.72 -0.21
N HIS A 32 -4.99 -16.85 -0.72
CA HIS A 32 -5.71 -17.67 -1.69
C HIS A 32 -7.05 -18.20 -1.17
N ASP A 33 -7.10 -18.74 0.05
CA ASP A 33 -8.35 -19.22 0.66
C ASP A 33 -9.34 -18.06 0.86
N THR A 34 -8.84 -16.90 1.25
CA THR A 34 -9.65 -15.69 1.45
C THR A 34 -10.17 -15.14 0.12
N PHE A 35 -9.32 -15.08 -0.91
CA PHE A 35 -9.69 -14.66 -2.25
C PHE A 35 -10.77 -15.59 -2.83
N CYS A 36 -10.59 -16.91 -2.70
CA CYS A 36 -11.57 -17.90 -3.13
C CYS A 36 -12.93 -17.77 -2.43
N LYS A 37 -12.97 -17.29 -1.16
CA LYS A 37 -14.22 -17.03 -0.44
C LYS A 37 -14.97 -15.81 -0.98
N LEU A 38 -14.24 -14.81 -1.46
CA LEU A 38 -14.80 -13.57 -2.02
C LEU A 38 -15.13 -13.69 -3.51
N CYS A 39 -14.53 -14.65 -4.22
CA CYS A 39 -14.75 -14.84 -5.65
C CYS A 39 -16.22 -15.15 -6.01
N PRO A 40 -16.74 -14.56 -7.09
CA PRO A 40 -18.04 -14.92 -7.63
C PRO A 40 -18.07 -16.38 -8.11
N ARG A 41 -19.24 -17.02 -7.96
CA ARG A 41 -19.43 -18.47 -8.11
C ARG A 41 -18.94 -18.99 -9.46
N GLY A 42 -18.13 -20.06 -9.43
CA GLY A 42 -17.78 -20.87 -10.61
C GLY A 42 -16.62 -20.35 -11.46
N LYS A 43 -15.91 -19.31 -11.04
CA LYS A 43 -14.68 -18.83 -11.71
C LYS A 43 -13.41 -19.41 -11.08
N TYR A 44 -12.39 -19.61 -11.92
CA TYR A 44 -11.04 -19.90 -11.48
C TYR A 44 -10.41 -18.67 -10.82
N TYR A 45 -9.60 -18.83 -9.77
CA TYR A 45 -9.08 -17.69 -9.01
C TYR A 45 -8.17 -16.76 -9.84
N LYS A 46 -7.49 -17.27 -10.88
CA LYS A 46 -6.70 -16.43 -11.81
C LYS A 46 -7.56 -15.60 -12.77
N GLU A 47 -8.79 -16.02 -13.03
CA GLU A 47 -9.74 -15.31 -13.92
C GLU A 47 -10.82 -14.54 -13.14
N ALA A 48 -10.81 -14.70 -11.81
CA ALA A 48 -11.68 -13.99 -10.92
C ALA A 48 -11.04 -12.67 -10.53
N THR A 49 -11.87 -11.64 -10.49
CA THR A 49 -11.48 -10.33 -10.00
C THR A 49 -12.40 -9.95 -8.85
N LEU A 50 -11.82 -9.31 -7.84
CA LEU A 50 -12.54 -8.79 -6.69
C LEU A 50 -12.75 -7.30 -6.86
N THR A 51 -13.89 -6.79 -6.41
CA THR A 51 -14.12 -5.35 -6.37
C THR A 51 -13.47 -4.74 -5.13
N MET A 52 -13.21 -3.44 -5.18
CA MET A 52 -12.68 -2.67 -4.05
C MET A 52 -13.48 -2.86 -2.75
N ASP A 53 -14.80 -3.03 -2.84
CA ASP A 53 -15.68 -3.27 -1.69
C ASP A 53 -15.40 -4.63 -1.02
N GLN A 54 -15.19 -5.68 -1.83
CA GLN A 54 -14.83 -7.01 -1.32
C GLN A 54 -13.45 -7.01 -0.65
N ILE A 55 -12.48 -6.33 -1.26
CA ILE A 55 -11.12 -6.15 -0.73
C ILE A 55 -11.17 -5.35 0.57
N SER A 56 -11.90 -4.24 0.60
CA SER A 56 -12.06 -3.38 1.79
C SER A 56 -12.75 -4.08 2.95
N SER A 57 -13.57 -5.11 2.67
CA SER A 57 -14.20 -5.94 3.70
C SER A 57 -13.22 -6.85 4.43
N LEU A 58 -12.01 -7.06 3.88
CA LEU A 58 -10.99 -7.90 4.49
C LEU A 58 -10.55 -7.35 5.85
N PRO A 59 -10.51 -8.18 6.91
CA PRO A 59 -10.10 -7.76 8.25
C PRO A 59 -8.72 -7.08 8.24
N ALA A 60 -7.81 -7.59 7.40
CA ALA A 60 -6.45 -7.08 7.22
C ALA A 60 -6.38 -5.63 6.70
N LEU A 61 -7.34 -5.20 5.87
CA LEU A 61 -7.38 -3.85 5.33
C LEU A 61 -8.30 -2.94 6.14
N ARG A 62 -9.34 -3.52 6.76
CA ARG A 62 -10.34 -2.80 7.54
C ARG A 62 -9.76 -2.09 8.78
N GLN A 63 -8.67 -2.60 9.34
CA GLN A 63 -8.10 -2.12 10.61
C GLN A 63 -6.89 -1.18 10.49
N VAL A 64 -6.24 -1.05 9.33
CA VAL A 64 -4.81 -0.66 9.36
C VAL A 64 -4.46 0.63 8.62
N ASN A 65 -5.29 1.20 7.73
CA ASN A 65 -4.83 2.36 6.95
C ASN A 65 -5.89 3.43 6.64
N PRO A 66 -5.72 4.70 7.08
CA PRO A 66 -6.57 5.83 6.67
C PRO A 66 -6.45 6.16 5.17
N PHE A 67 -5.50 5.54 4.47
CA PHE A 67 -5.26 5.67 3.03
C PHE A 67 -5.79 4.47 2.22
N ARG A 68 -6.70 3.66 2.77
CA ARG A 68 -7.23 2.47 2.07
C ARG A 68 -7.72 2.78 0.66
N ASP A 69 -8.33 3.94 0.45
CA ASP A 69 -8.88 4.35 -0.85
C ASP A 69 -7.77 4.56 -1.90
N ARG A 70 -6.63 5.11 -1.47
CA ARG A 70 -5.42 5.28 -2.28
C ARG A 70 -4.74 3.94 -2.57
N ILE A 71 -4.55 3.13 -1.53
CA ILE A 71 -3.96 1.79 -1.67
C ILE A 71 -4.76 1.00 -2.69
N CYS A 72 -6.09 1.03 -2.56
CA CYS A 72 -6.95 0.35 -3.50
C CYS A 72 -6.76 0.87 -4.91
N ARG A 73 -6.71 2.19 -5.13
CA ARG A 73 -6.46 2.78 -6.44
C ARG A 73 -5.13 2.37 -7.07
N VAL A 74 -4.05 2.37 -6.29
CA VAL A 74 -2.70 2.06 -6.79
C VAL A 74 -2.57 0.59 -7.19
N PHE A 75 -3.24 -0.32 -6.47
CA PHE A 75 -3.18 -1.76 -6.74
C PHE A 75 -4.34 -2.28 -7.61
N SER A 76 -5.42 -1.51 -7.80
CA SER A 76 -6.53 -1.92 -8.67
C SER A 76 -6.21 -1.64 -10.13
N HIS A 77 -6.51 -2.59 -11.00
CA HIS A 77 -6.60 -2.38 -12.44
C HIS A 77 -8.08 -2.27 -12.82
N ASP A 78 -8.52 -1.14 -13.38
CA ASP A 78 -9.93 -0.90 -13.76
C ASP A 78 -10.93 -1.10 -12.59
N ASP A 79 -10.62 -0.58 -11.39
CA ASP A 79 -11.41 -0.72 -10.16
C ASP A 79 -11.64 -2.17 -9.68
N VAL A 80 -10.86 -3.12 -10.22
CA VAL A 80 -10.87 -4.53 -9.84
C VAL A 80 -9.48 -5.04 -9.46
N PHE A 81 -9.45 -6.09 -8.64
CA PHE A 81 -8.24 -6.71 -8.13
C PHE A 81 -8.14 -8.15 -8.60
N SER A 82 -7.07 -8.49 -9.29
CA SER A 82 -6.70 -9.87 -9.56
C SER A 82 -6.05 -10.51 -8.34
N PHE A 83 -5.89 -11.83 -8.37
CA PHE A 83 -5.16 -12.54 -7.32
C PHE A 83 -3.71 -12.03 -7.17
N GLU A 84 -3.08 -11.66 -8.28
CA GLU A 84 -1.73 -11.13 -8.33
C GLU A 84 -1.64 -9.73 -7.71
N ASP A 85 -2.65 -8.87 -7.93
CA ASP A 85 -2.72 -7.54 -7.32
C ASP A 85 -2.84 -7.64 -5.79
N VAL A 86 -3.64 -8.59 -5.28
CA VAL A 86 -3.79 -8.83 -3.84
C VAL A 86 -2.51 -9.36 -3.22
N LEU A 87 -1.83 -10.28 -3.90
CA LEU A 87 -0.52 -10.78 -3.48
C LEU A 87 0.53 -9.67 -3.49
N GLY A 88 0.57 -8.83 -4.54
CA GLY A 88 1.47 -7.69 -4.64
C GLY A 88 1.26 -6.69 -3.52
N MET A 89 0.00 -6.35 -3.25
CA MET A 89 -0.37 -5.49 -2.12
C MET A 89 0.11 -6.10 -0.79
N ALA A 90 -0.21 -7.37 -0.53
CA ALA A 90 0.20 -8.03 0.71
C ALA A 90 1.73 -8.12 0.85
N SER A 91 2.43 -8.35 -0.26
CA SER A 91 3.89 -8.40 -0.36
C SER A 91 4.53 -7.08 0.03
N VAL A 92 4.01 -5.95 -0.45
CA VAL A 92 4.51 -4.60 -0.10
C VAL A 92 4.35 -4.32 1.39
N PHE A 93 3.23 -4.73 1.98
CA PHE A 93 2.98 -4.55 3.41
C PHE A 93 3.64 -5.61 4.30
N SER A 94 4.26 -6.64 3.73
CA SER A 94 4.97 -7.67 4.48
C SER A 94 6.14 -7.09 5.28
N ALA A 95 6.41 -7.65 6.46
CA ALA A 95 7.60 -7.31 7.24
C ALA A 95 8.90 -7.64 6.49
N GLN A 96 8.86 -8.61 5.57
CA GLN A 96 10.02 -9.06 4.79
C GLN A 96 10.30 -8.19 3.55
N ALA A 97 9.38 -7.30 3.17
CA ALA A 97 9.56 -6.47 1.98
C ALA A 97 10.74 -5.49 2.14
N CYS A 98 11.52 -5.34 1.06
CA CYS A 98 12.67 -4.44 1.03
C CYS A 98 12.24 -3.00 1.35
N PRO A 99 13.05 -2.23 2.12
CA PRO A 99 12.75 -0.83 2.45
C PRO A 99 12.52 0.02 1.20
N SER A 100 13.33 -0.15 0.15
CA SER A 100 13.18 0.59 -1.10
C SER A 100 11.83 0.37 -1.78
N LEU A 101 11.32 -0.86 -1.78
CA LEU A 101 9.98 -1.17 -2.33
C LEU A 101 8.89 -0.49 -1.50
N LYS A 102 9.03 -0.49 -0.16
CA LYS A 102 8.09 0.20 0.72
C LYS A 102 8.10 1.70 0.50
N ILE A 103 9.28 2.29 0.27
CA ILE A 103 9.43 3.72 -0.01
C ILE A 103 8.81 4.06 -1.36
N GLU A 104 8.99 3.23 -2.40
CA GLU A 104 8.37 3.40 -3.72
C GLU A 104 6.84 3.40 -3.65
N TYR A 105 6.27 2.39 -3.00
CA TYR A 105 4.82 2.36 -2.80
C TYR A 105 4.34 3.42 -1.82
N ALA A 106 5.14 3.78 -0.82
CA ALA A 106 4.82 4.89 0.07
C ALA A 106 4.74 6.21 -0.70
N PHE A 107 5.68 6.44 -1.62
CA PHE A 107 5.67 7.60 -2.51
C PHE A 107 4.39 7.60 -3.35
N ARG A 108 4.07 6.50 -4.05
CA ARG A 108 2.84 6.41 -4.87
C ARG A 108 1.52 6.51 -4.09
N ILE A 109 1.45 5.95 -2.89
CA ILE A 109 0.20 5.86 -2.13
C ILE A 109 -0.03 7.10 -1.27
N TYR A 110 1.03 7.63 -0.68
CA TYR A 110 0.95 8.70 0.31
C TYR A 110 1.38 10.03 -0.25
N ALA A 111 2.44 10.05 -1.07
CA ALA A 111 3.16 11.26 -1.38
C ALA A 111 2.75 11.90 -2.71
N ASP A 112 2.52 11.08 -3.73
CA ASP A 112 2.09 11.51 -5.07
C ASP A 112 0.56 11.57 -5.12
N ILE A 113 -0.02 12.60 -4.48
CA ILE A 113 -1.48 12.71 -4.34
C ILE A 113 -2.11 13.09 -5.68
N ASN A 114 -1.41 13.84 -6.51
CA ASN A 114 -1.85 14.24 -7.83
C ASN A 114 -1.35 13.33 -8.97
N GLU A 115 -0.64 12.24 -8.65
CA GLU A 115 -0.11 11.25 -9.61
C GLU A 115 0.79 11.89 -10.68
N ASN A 116 1.46 13.00 -10.33
CA ASN A 116 2.35 13.73 -11.22
C ASN A 116 3.82 13.27 -11.12
N GLY A 117 4.15 12.39 -10.17
CA GLY A 117 5.48 11.85 -9.93
C GLY A 117 6.39 12.71 -9.05
N PHE A 118 5.85 13.76 -8.43
CA PHE A 118 6.52 14.73 -7.55
C PHE A 118 5.63 15.05 -6.36
N ILE A 119 6.23 15.39 -5.22
CA ILE A 119 5.48 15.83 -4.04
C ILE A 119 5.58 17.34 -3.95
N ASP A 120 4.49 18.04 -4.20
CA ASP A 120 4.42 19.48 -3.98
C ASP A 120 4.02 19.84 -2.54
N GLU A 121 3.99 21.15 -2.27
CA GLU A 121 3.62 21.68 -0.95
C GLU A 121 2.20 21.26 -0.52
N ASP A 122 1.22 21.20 -1.42
CA ASP A 122 -0.16 20.80 -1.11
C ASP A 122 -0.24 19.30 -0.78
N ASP A 123 0.49 18.48 -1.53
CA ASP A 123 0.59 17.05 -1.29
C ASP A 123 1.22 16.76 0.07
N LEU A 124 2.31 17.46 0.42
CA LEU A 124 2.98 17.33 1.72
C LEU A 124 2.08 17.79 2.88
N GLN A 125 1.32 18.87 2.69
CA GLN A 125 0.34 19.36 3.65
C GLN A 125 -0.76 18.30 3.90
N CYS A 126 -1.28 17.68 2.85
CA CYS A 126 -2.28 16.62 2.95
C CYS A 126 -1.75 15.38 3.70
N ILE A 127 -0.48 15.00 3.45
CA ILE A 127 0.17 13.89 4.17
C ILE A 127 0.25 14.20 5.66
N ILE A 128 0.75 15.38 6.02
CA ILE A 128 0.93 15.78 7.42
C ILE A 128 -0.41 15.82 8.16
N GLN A 129 -1.46 16.39 7.55
CA GLN A 129 -2.81 16.40 8.13
C GLN A 129 -3.34 14.99 8.38
N ARG A 130 -3.15 14.07 7.42
CA ARG A 130 -3.60 12.68 7.56
C ARG A 130 -2.78 11.89 8.57
N LEU A 131 -1.47 12.12 8.68
CA LEU A 131 -0.61 11.46 9.67
C LEU A 131 -0.93 11.93 11.09
N LEU A 132 -1.19 13.22 11.27
CA LEU A 132 -1.62 13.78 12.56
C LEU A 132 -3.07 13.39 12.89
N ASN A 133 -3.78 12.75 11.93
CA ASN A 133 -5.15 12.27 12.03
C ASN A 133 -6.10 13.36 12.59
N THR A 134 -5.79 14.62 12.28
CA THR A 134 -6.48 15.81 12.76
C THR A 134 -6.60 16.79 11.60
N THR A 135 -7.82 17.29 11.40
CA THR A 135 -8.13 18.34 10.42
C THR A 135 -7.98 19.75 11.01
N ASP A 136 -7.68 19.85 12.31
CA ASP A 136 -7.54 21.11 13.06
C ASP A 136 -6.06 21.42 13.33
N VAL A 137 -5.20 21.16 12.35
CA VAL A 137 -3.83 21.69 12.38
C VAL A 137 -3.92 23.12 11.88
N GLY A 138 -3.50 24.10 12.69
CA GLY A 138 -3.45 25.49 12.26
C GLY A 138 -2.64 25.62 10.97
N ASP A 139 -3.20 26.32 9.97
CA ASP A 139 -2.64 26.50 8.63
C ASP A 139 -1.16 26.97 8.67
N ASP A 140 -0.83 27.83 9.64
CA ASP A 140 0.52 28.31 9.91
C ASP A 140 1.49 27.22 10.39
N LEU A 141 1.03 26.29 11.22
CA LEU A 141 1.86 25.17 11.69
C LEU A 141 2.14 24.21 10.54
N LEU A 142 1.12 23.93 9.73
CA LEU A 142 1.23 23.06 8.58
C LEU A 142 2.21 23.64 7.54
N LYS A 143 2.05 24.91 7.18
CA LYS A 143 2.97 25.63 6.28
C LYS A 143 4.39 25.70 6.82
N ASN A 144 4.56 25.93 8.13
CA ASN A 144 5.89 25.94 8.73
C ASN A 144 6.55 24.56 8.71
N LEU A 145 5.79 23.48 8.98
CA LEU A 145 6.29 22.11 8.87
C LEU A 145 6.66 21.76 7.43
N THR A 146 5.79 22.07 6.47
CA THR A 146 6.06 21.84 5.06
C THR A 146 7.31 22.57 4.61
N LYS A 147 7.46 23.87 4.94
CA LYS A 147 8.66 24.64 4.62
C LYS A 147 9.92 24.10 5.30
N HIS A 148 9.82 23.59 6.51
CA HIS A 148 10.97 23.00 7.21
C HIS A 148 11.40 21.69 6.56
N ILE A 149 10.44 20.83 6.21
CA ILE A 149 10.71 19.55 5.53
C ILE A 149 11.28 19.79 4.13
N LEU A 150 10.67 20.69 3.35
CA LEU A 150 11.20 21.09 2.04
C LEU A 150 12.60 21.68 2.20
N GLY A 151 12.82 22.63 3.10
CA GLY A 151 14.15 23.23 3.32
C GLY A 151 15.24 22.23 3.74
N GLU A 152 14.89 21.08 4.32
CA GLU A 152 15.84 20.01 4.66
C GLU A 152 15.98 18.94 3.57
N SER A 153 14.97 18.75 2.72
CA SER A 153 14.86 17.59 1.80
C SER A 153 14.96 17.97 0.33
N ASP A 154 14.54 19.17 -0.04
CA ASP A 154 14.61 19.76 -1.38
C ASP A 154 16.07 20.18 -1.65
N LEU A 155 16.77 19.36 -2.43
CA LEU A 155 18.20 19.55 -2.71
C LEU A 155 18.43 20.48 -3.90
N ASP A 156 17.48 20.56 -4.82
CA ASP A 156 17.57 21.37 -6.04
C ASP A 156 16.80 22.71 -5.95
N ASN A 157 16.07 22.94 -4.85
CA ASN A 157 15.25 24.12 -4.56
C ASN A 157 14.14 24.36 -5.59
N ASP A 158 13.57 23.30 -6.16
CA ASP A 158 12.46 23.38 -7.09
C ASP A 158 11.08 23.52 -6.39
N HIS A 159 11.07 23.51 -5.05
CA HIS A 159 9.87 23.54 -4.20
C HIS A 159 8.96 22.31 -4.36
N MET A 160 9.50 21.23 -4.89
CA MET A 160 8.90 19.92 -5.00
C MET A 160 9.88 18.88 -4.41
N LEU A 161 9.42 17.66 -4.18
CA LEU A 161 10.31 16.55 -3.84
C LEU A 161 10.19 15.49 -4.93
N SER A 162 11.31 15.25 -5.60
CA SER A 162 11.46 14.10 -6.46
C SER A 162 11.49 12.79 -5.66
N PHE A 163 11.29 11.67 -6.33
CA PHE A 163 11.40 10.34 -5.70
C PHE A 163 12.75 10.14 -4.97
N ALA A 164 13.85 10.63 -5.54
CA ALA A 164 15.19 10.51 -4.95
C ALA A 164 15.33 11.30 -3.65
N GLU A 165 14.76 12.51 -3.60
CA GLU A 165 14.78 13.37 -2.41
C GLU A 165 13.85 12.84 -1.32
N PHE A 166 12.69 12.32 -1.71
CA PHE A 166 11.79 11.63 -0.79
C PHE A 166 12.45 10.38 -0.19
N GLU A 167 13.08 9.54 -1.01
CA GLU A 167 13.83 8.37 -0.51
C GLU A 167 14.93 8.80 0.46
N HIS A 168 15.66 9.87 0.14
CA HIS A 168 16.69 10.41 1.02
C HIS A 168 16.11 10.89 2.36
N ALA A 169 15.03 11.68 2.33
CA ALA A 169 14.34 12.17 3.52
C ALA A 169 13.81 11.02 4.40
N MET A 170 13.22 10.00 3.77
CA MET A 170 12.72 8.79 4.44
C MET A 170 13.84 7.96 5.06
N SER A 171 14.99 7.86 4.39
CA SER A 171 16.16 7.14 4.91
C SER A 171 16.74 7.81 6.17
N LYS A 172 16.59 9.13 6.31
CA LYS A 172 17.05 9.89 7.48
C LYS A 172 16.03 9.96 8.62
N SER A 173 14.79 9.56 8.38
CA SER A 173 13.69 9.61 9.34
C SER A 173 13.16 8.20 9.66
N PRO A 174 13.88 7.39 10.48
CA PRO A 174 13.47 6.03 10.81
C PRO A 174 12.11 5.95 11.54
N ASP A 175 11.70 7.02 12.24
CA ASP A 175 10.38 7.11 12.88
C ASP A 175 9.23 7.11 11.87
N PHE A 176 9.43 7.69 10.69
CA PHE A 176 8.44 7.68 9.61
C PHE A 176 8.29 6.28 9.01
N MET A 177 9.42 5.56 8.83
CA MET A 177 9.41 4.15 8.41
C MET A 177 8.73 3.22 9.43
N ASN A 178 8.78 3.55 10.73
CA ASN A 178 8.04 2.81 11.75
C ASN A 178 6.52 3.03 11.67
N SER A 179 6.05 4.21 11.22
CA SER A 179 4.64 4.45 10.94
C SER A 179 4.13 3.70 9.70
N PHE A 180 5.00 3.29 8.79
CA PHE A 180 4.67 2.49 7.60
C PHE A 180 4.59 0.98 7.84
N ARG A 181 4.66 0.52 9.10
CA ARG A 181 4.61 -0.91 9.42
C ARG A 181 3.17 -1.34 9.73
N ILE A 182 2.64 -2.26 8.92
CA ILE A 182 1.52 -3.11 9.33
C ILE A 182 2.03 -4.07 10.40
N HIS A 183 1.66 -3.83 11.67
CA HIS A 183 2.16 -4.60 12.81
C HIS A 183 1.45 -5.95 13.00
N SER A 184 0.32 -6.20 12.30
CA SER A 184 -0.23 -7.54 12.18
C SER A 184 -1.24 -7.62 11.03
N TRP A 185 -1.14 -8.68 10.23
CA TRP A 185 -2.27 -9.23 9.50
C TRP A 185 -3.19 -9.90 10.52
N GLY A 186 -3.89 -9.07 11.31
CA GLY A 186 -4.68 -9.47 12.47
C GLY A 186 -5.37 -10.82 12.28
N LEU A 187 -4.82 -11.82 12.99
CA LEU A 187 -5.47 -13.08 13.31
C LEU A 187 -6.79 -12.84 14.04
#